data_AF-A0A8J6IQM7-F1
#
_entry.id   AF-A0A8J6IQM7-F1
#
_cell.length_a   1.000
_cell.length_b   1.000
_cell.length_c   1.000
_cell.angle_alpha   90.00
_cell.angle_beta   90.00
_cell.angle_gamma   90.00
#
_symmetry.space_group_name_H-M   'P 1'
#
loop_
_entity.id
_entity.type
_entity.pdbx_description
1 polymer ?
#
loop_
_entity_poly.entity_id
_entity_poly.type
_entity_poly.pdbx_seq_one_letter_code
_entity_poly.pdbx_strand_id
1 'polypeptide(L)'
;MEYIKDLIIAIGGGTTALIALLTIFKALFMKFFERVIDTAFEKNIEKYKNVLTRSTTAFEILLDKELDFYTNSDPLFAEVIVLVQDLVYYSSSDDKMDYEFQRKNYKQCFLRYCELIKEIKEKTLVHQVYLPRTIFMECSNIVSQMQEGLQHWKLVADVVFNLSTEKIDTIKSNELSDNILRQIALAETLIKARLTTLSNIN
;
A
#
# COMPACT_ATOMS: atom_id res chain seq x y z
N MET A 1 65.27 1.95 51.25
CA MET A 1 65.08 0.55 50.82
C MET A 1 64.13 -0.26 51.72
N GLU A 2 63.42 0.35 52.67
CA GLU A 2 62.34 -0.34 53.42
C GLU A 2 61.01 -0.35 52.65
N TYR A 3 60.70 0.72 51.92
CA TYR A 3 59.41 0.88 51.21
C TYR A 3 59.13 -0.18 50.13
N ILE A 4 60.17 -0.71 49.49
CA ILE A 4 60.02 -1.75 48.44
C ILE A 4 59.79 -3.13 49.08
N LYS A 5 60.32 -3.36 50.29
CA LYS A 5 60.17 -4.64 50.99
C LYS A 5 58.76 -4.78 51.56
N ASP A 6 58.19 -3.70 52.09
CA ASP A 6 56.83 -3.69 52.63
C ASP A 6 55.77 -3.79 51.53
N LEU A 7 56.03 -3.23 50.34
CA LEU A 7 55.16 -3.36 49.18
C LEU A 7 55.11 -4.82 48.66
N ILE A 8 56.26 -5.52 48.66
CA ILE A 8 56.35 -6.92 48.21
C ILE A 8 55.66 -7.88 49.20
N ILE A 9 55.75 -7.61 50.51
CA ILE A 9 55.09 -8.43 51.54
C ILE A 9 53.57 -8.21 51.54
N ALA A 10 53.10 -6.99 51.30
CA ALA A 10 51.67 -6.69 51.19
C ALA A 10 50.99 -7.31 49.95
N ILE A 11 51.73 -7.44 48.85
CA ILE A 11 51.22 -8.04 47.59
C ILE A 11 51.30 -9.58 47.63
N GLY A 12 52.26 -10.16 48.35
CA GLY A 12 52.46 -11.62 48.41
C GLY A 12 51.37 -12.42 49.15
N GLY A 13 50.60 -11.78 50.04
CA GLY A 13 49.52 -12.44 50.79
C GLY A 13 48.14 -12.39 50.11
N GLY A 14 47.93 -11.47 49.16
CA GLY A 14 46.62 -11.25 48.53
C GLY A 14 46.31 -12.21 47.37
N THR A 15 47.33 -12.74 46.71
CA THR A 15 47.19 -13.50 45.46
C THR A 15 46.56 -14.88 45.67
N THR A 16 46.87 -15.56 46.79
CA THR A 16 46.34 -16.89 47.09
C THR A 16 44.87 -16.86 47.50
N ALA A 17 44.44 -15.82 48.23
CA ALA A 17 43.03 -15.59 48.57
C ALA A 17 42.20 -15.24 47.32
N LEU A 18 42.74 -14.44 46.40
CA LEU A 18 42.05 -14.07 45.16
C LEU A 18 41.83 -15.27 44.24
N ILE A 19 42.81 -16.17 44.13
CA ILE A 19 42.72 -17.39 43.30
C ILE A 19 41.68 -18.37 43.88
N ALA A 20 41.63 -18.54 45.21
CA ALA A 20 40.61 -19.37 45.86
C ALA A 20 39.19 -18.81 45.65
N LEU A 21 39.02 -17.49 45.79
CA LEU A 21 37.73 -16.82 45.59
C LEU A 21 37.27 -16.91 44.12
N LEU A 22 38.17 -16.70 43.16
CA LEU A 22 37.88 -16.82 41.72
C LEU A 22 37.49 -18.25 41.31
N THR A 23 38.09 -19.27 41.94
CA THR A 23 37.79 -20.67 41.63
C THR A 23 36.38 -21.06 42.11
N ILE A 24 35.97 -20.58 43.29
CA ILE A 24 34.62 -20.79 43.83
C ILE A 24 33.57 -20.04 43.01
N PHE A 25 33.85 -18.79 42.62
CA PHE A 25 32.96 -18.00 41.76
C PHE A 25 32.78 -18.62 40.37
N LYS A 26 33.84 -19.21 39.78
CA LYS A 26 33.76 -19.89 38.48
C LYS A 26 32.85 -21.11 38.51
N ALA A 27 32.90 -21.91 39.57
CA ALA A 27 32.04 -23.09 39.74
C ALA A 27 30.57 -22.70 40.00
N LEU A 28 30.32 -21.60 40.71
CA LEU A 28 28.98 -21.05 40.91
C LEU A 28 28.40 -20.43 39.63
N PHE A 29 29.22 -19.71 38.86
CA PHE A 29 28.80 -19.10 37.59
C PHE A 29 28.41 -20.14 36.55
N MET A 30 29.20 -21.21 36.37
CA MET A 30 28.86 -22.28 35.42
C MET A 30 27.54 -22.98 35.78
N LYS A 31 27.32 -23.29 37.06
CA LYS A 31 26.06 -23.91 37.52
C LYS A 31 24.84 -22.98 37.40
N PHE A 32 25.05 -21.67 37.53
CA PHE A 32 24.00 -20.68 37.34
C PHE A 32 23.65 -20.54 35.84
N PHE A 33 24.66 -20.55 34.95
CA PHE A 33 24.45 -20.52 33.51
C PHE A 33 23.79 -21.79 32.97
N GLU A 34 24.21 -22.98 33.40
CA GLU A 34 23.58 -24.25 32.98
C GLU A 34 22.09 -24.27 33.37
N ARG A 35 21.73 -23.88 34.60
CA ARG A 35 20.31 -23.86 35.04
C ARG A 35 19.47 -22.73 34.43
N VAL A 36 20.06 -21.58 34.14
CA VAL A 36 19.33 -20.42 33.61
C VAL A 36 19.17 -20.51 32.09
N ILE A 37 20.13 -21.12 31.37
CA ILE A 37 20.03 -21.35 29.93
C ILE A 37 18.96 -22.40 29.61
N ASP A 38 18.93 -23.54 30.30
CA ASP A 38 18.13 -24.67 29.82
C ASP A 38 16.60 -24.44 29.89
N THR A 39 16.09 -23.58 30.78
CA THR A 39 14.63 -23.42 30.97
C THR A 39 14.09 -22.04 30.61
N ALA A 40 14.86 -20.97 30.84
CA ALA A 40 14.41 -19.62 30.56
C ALA A 40 14.60 -19.24 29.08
N PHE A 41 15.66 -19.72 28.44
CA PHE A 41 15.88 -19.47 27.02
C PHE A 41 14.93 -20.28 26.14
N GLU A 42 14.66 -21.55 26.43
CA GLU A 42 13.71 -22.35 25.63
C GLU A 42 12.31 -21.72 25.59
N LYS A 43 11.76 -21.36 26.76
CA LYS A 43 10.43 -20.74 26.86
C LYS A 43 10.37 -19.36 26.18
N ASN A 44 11.46 -18.59 26.24
CA ASN A 44 11.55 -17.31 25.57
C ASN A 44 11.72 -17.48 24.06
N ILE A 45 12.57 -18.41 23.60
CA ILE A 45 12.74 -18.76 22.18
C ILE A 45 11.41 -19.25 21.60
N GLU A 46 10.66 -20.07 22.31
CA GLU A 46 9.36 -20.56 21.84
C GLU A 46 8.31 -19.45 21.79
N LYS A 47 8.32 -18.51 22.74
CA LYS A 47 7.53 -17.27 22.63
C LYS A 47 7.95 -16.41 21.44
N TYR A 48 9.25 -16.20 21.24
CA TYR A 48 9.78 -15.43 20.12
C TYR A 48 9.42 -16.07 18.79
N LYS A 49 9.58 -17.40 18.65
CA LYS A 49 9.18 -18.18 17.49
C LYS A 49 7.69 -18.02 17.23
N ASN A 50 6.84 -18.17 18.24
CA ASN A 50 5.40 -17.98 18.09
C ASN A 50 5.02 -16.56 17.67
N VAL A 51 5.67 -15.53 18.23
CA VAL A 51 5.46 -14.13 17.83
C VAL A 51 5.94 -13.90 16.40
N LEU A 52 7.11 -14.42 16.02
CA LEU A 52 7.66 -14.32 14.68
C LEU A 52 6.75 -15.00 13.67
N THR A 53 6.34 -16.24 13.92
CA THR A 53 5.40 -16.98 13.07
C THR A 53 4.08 -16.24 12.93
N ARG A 54 3.49 -15.76 14.03
CA ARG A 54 2.24 -14.97 13.97
C ARG A 54 2.42 -13.67 13.19
N SER A 55 3.55 -12.99 13.35
CA SER A 55 3.87 -11.76 12.62
C SER A 55 4.09 -12.02 11.13
N THR A 56 4.76 -13.11 10.78
CA THR A 56 4.98 -13.54 9.39
C THR A 56 3.65 -13.91 8.73
N THR A 57 2.82 -14.72 9.39
CA THR A 57 1.48 -15.06 8.86
C THR A 57 0.58 -13.83 8.72
N ALA A 58 0.62 -12.92 9.69
CA ALA A 58 -0.13 -11.66 9.57
C ALA A 58 0.37 -10.82 8.40
N PHE A 59 1.69 -10.73 8.19
CA PHE A 59 2.28 -10.02 7.06
C PHE A 59 1.91 -10.66 5.71
N GLU A 60 1.96 -11.99 5.61
CA GLU A 60 1.52 -12.73 4.42
C GLU A 60 0.05 -12.43 4.08
N ILE A 61 -0.85 -12.47 5.07
CA ILE A 61 -2.27 -12.14 4.86
C ILE A 61 -2.45 -10.70 4.38
N LEU A 62 -1.73 -9.73 4.99
CA LEU A 62 -1.80 -8.33 4.58
C LEU A 62 -1.30 -8.16 3.14
N LEU A 63 -0.18 -8.81 2.80
CA LEU A 63 0.43 -8.74 1.47
C LEU A 63 -0.45 -9.40 0.41
N ASP A 64 -1.03 -10.57 0.70
CA ASP A 64 -1.94 -11.25 -0.21
C ASP A 64 -3.16 -10.37 -0.53
N LYS A 65 -3.71 -9.67 0.47
CA LYS A 65 -4.81 -8.73 0.27
C LYS A 65 -4.38 -7.47 -0.48
N GLU A 66 -3.16 -6.98 -0.24
CA GLU A 66 -2.57 -5.87 -0.98
C GLU A 66 -2.41 -6.23 -2.47
N LEU A 67 -1.87 -7.43 -2.78
CA LEU A 67 -1.68 -7.91 -4.15
C LEU A 67 -3.01 -8.20 -4.86
N ASP A 68 -3.99 -8.78 -4.16
CA ASP A 68 -5.35 -8.97 -4.71
C ASP A 68 -5.97 -7.64 -5.14
N PHE A 69 -5.75 -6.56 -4.38
CA PHE A 69 -6.20 -5.24 -4.79
C PHE A 69 -5.52 -4.80 -6.10
N TYR A 70 -4.20 -4.92 -6.22
CA TYR A 70 -3.47 -4.49 -7.43
C TYR A 70 -3.93 -5.26 -8.68
N THR A 71 -4.01 -6.58 -8.59
CA THR A 71 -4.41 -7.43 -9.73
C THR A 71 -5.83 -7.12 -10.22
N ASN A 72 -6.75 -6.82 -9.31
CA ASN A 72 -8.15 -6.60 -9.67
C ASN A 72 -8.50 -5.13 -9.96
N SER A 73 -7.65 -4.16 -9.57
CA SER A 73 -7.88 -2.74 -9.85
C SER A 73 -7.33 -2.32 -11.21
N ASP A 74 -6.26 -2.95 -11.68
CA ASP A 74 -5.65 -2.72 -13.00
C ASP A 74 -6.66 -2.80 -14.17
N PRO A 75 -7.47 -3.87 -14.32
CA PRO A 75 -8.45 -3.93 -15.40
C PRO A 75 -9.54 -2.84 -15.28
N LEU A 76 -9.90 -2.44 -14.06
CA LEU A 76 -10.87 -1.35 -13.85
C LEU A 76 -10.28 -0.01 -14.30
N PHE A 77 -9.02 0.27 -13.98
CA PHE A 77 -8.33 1.49 -14.40
C PHE A 77 -8.15 1.54 -15.92
N ALA A 78 -7.72 0.43 -16.53
CA ALA A 78 -7.63 0.32 -17.98
C ALA A 78 -8.98 0.60 -18.66
N GLU A 79 -10.08 0.10 -18.09
CA GLU A 79 -11.42 0.38 -18.61
C GLU A 79 -11.79 1.86 -18.46
N VAL A 80 -11.50 2.50 -17.31
CA VAL A 80 -11.74 3.95 -17.13
C VAL A 80 -10.98 4.75 -18.18
N ILE A 81 -9.72 4.43 -18.47
CA ILE A 81 -8.89 5.15 -19.44
C ILE A 81 -9.58 5.24 -20.81
N VAL A 82 -10.05 4.10 -21.32
CA VAL A 82 -10.75 4.04 -22.62
C VAL A 82 -12.08 4.79 -22.52
N LEU A 83 -12.82 4.54 -21.44
CA LEU A 83 -14.17 5.05 -21.30
C LEU A 83 -14.26 6.57 -21.21
N VAL A 84 -13.32 7.23 -20.52
CA VAL A 84 -13.32 8.70 -20.44
C VAL A 84 -13.00 9.35 -21.78
N GLN A 85 -12.14 8.71 -22.58
CA GLN A 85 -11.84 9.14 -23.94
C GLN A 85 -13.05 8.96 -24.86
N ASP A 86 -13.74 7.82 -24.75
CA ASP A 86 -14.96 7.55 -25.49
C ASP A 86 -16.09 8.53 -25.13
N LEU A 87 -16.26 8.87 -23.85
CA LEU A 87 -17.21 9.89 -23.41
C LEU A 87 -16.94 11.25 -24.07
N VAL A 88 -15.66 11.65 -24.15
CA VAL A 88 -15.27 12.87 -24.86
C VAL A 88 -15.56 12.75 -26.35
N TYR A 89 -15.17 11.65 -26.98
CA TYR A 89 -15.38 11.42 -28.41
C TYR A 89 -16.87 11.48 -28.79
N TYR A 90 -17.72 10.71 -28.11
CA TYR A 90 -19.16 10.68 -28.38
C TYR A 90 -19.90 11.93 -27.88
N SER A 91 -19.27 12.77 -27.05
CA SER A 91 -19.81 14.11 -26.72
C SER A 91 -19.61 15.14 -27.83
N SER A 92 -18.73 14.88 -28.81
CA SER A 92 -18.46 15.83 -29.87
C SER A 92 -19.57 15.80 -30.93
N SER A 93 -20.14 16.95 -31.24
CA SER A 93 -21.05 17.13 -32.38
C SER A 93 -20.22 17.23 -33.67
N ASP A 94 -19.77 16.07 -34.18
CA ASP A 94 -19.21 15.96 -35.53
C ASP A 94 -20.36 15.70 -36.52
N ASP A 95 -20.55 16.60 -37.48
CA ASP A 95 -21.59 16.52 -38.51
C ASP A 95 -21.52 15.24 -39.36
N LYS A 96 -20.41 14.50 -39.29
CA LYS A 96 -20.22 13.22 -39.99
C LYS A 96 -20.65 11.99 -39.19
N MET A 97 -20.92 12.11 -37.90
CA MET A 97 -21.28 10.98 -37.05
C MET A 97 -22.79 10.71 -37.14
N ASP A 98 -23.16 9.44 -37.37
CA ASP A 98 -24.57 9.05 -37.29
C ASP A 98 -25.13 9.30 -35.87
N TYR A 99 -26.28 9.95 -35.80
CA TYR A 99 -26.83 10.45 -34.54
C TYR A 99 -27.38 9.33 -33.65
N GLU A 100 -27.91 8.24 -34.23
CA GLU A 100 -28.32 7.07 -33.44
C GLU A 100 -27.11 6.33 -32.87
N PHE A 101 -26.06 6.17 -33.68
CA PHE A 101 -24.79 5.60 -33.26
C PHE A 101 -24.17 6.40 -32.12
N GLN A 102 -24.08 7.73 -32.24
CA GLN A 102 -23.56 8.60 -31.19
C GLN A 102 -24.33 8.43 -29.87
N ARG A 103 -25.66 8.55 -29.92
CA ARG A 103 -26.51 8.42 -28.72
C ARG A 103 -26.37 7.08 -28.05
N LYS A 104 -26.35 6.00 -28.83
CA LYS A 104 -26.24 4.64 -28.30
C LYS A 104 -24.91 4.43 -27.58
N ASN A 105 -23.80 4.79 -28.22
CA ASN A 105 -22.47 4.61 -27.62
C ASN A 105 -22.27 5.53 -26.42
N TYR A 106 -22.67 6.81 -26.51
CA TYR A 106 -22.61 7.73 -25.37
C TYR A 106 -23.37 7.18 -24.16
N LYS A 107 -24.60 6.66 -24.38
CA LYS A 107 -25.41 6.04 -23.32
C LYS A 107 -24.66 4.89 -22.65
N GLN A 108 -24.10 3.99 -23.44
CA GLN A 108 -23.37 2.83 -22.94
C GLN A 108 -22.14 3.26 -22.14
N CYS A 109 -21.37 4.20 -22.66
CA CYS A 109 -20.19 4.73 -21.98
C CYS A 109 -20.57 5.39 -20.64
N PHE A 110 -21.60 6.24 -20.63
CA PHE A 110 -22.00 6.96 -19.43
C PHE A 110 -22.58 6.06 -18.33
N LEU A 111 -23.36 5.04 -18.71
CA LEU A 111 -23.86 4.05 -17.76
C LEU A 111 -22.71 3.24 -17.16
N ARG A 112 -21.79 2.76 -18.01
CA ARG A 112 -20.62 2.01 -17.52
C ARG A 112 -19.72 2.86 -16.63
N TYR A 113 -19.62 4.16 -16.92
CA TYR A 113 -18.84 5.10 -16.10
C TYR A 113 -19.41 5.19 -14.68
N CYS A 114 -20.73 5.25 -14.56
CA CYS A 114 -21.41 5.24 -13.27
C CYS A 114 -21.25 3.91 -12.51
N GLU A 115 -21.15 2.79 -13.22
CA GLU A 115 -20.88 1.47 -12.62
C GLU A 115 -19.44 1.37 -12.12
N LEU A 116 -18.46 1.78 -12.93
CA LEU A 116 -17.04 1.79 -12.56
C LEU A 116 -16.76 2.63 -11.32
N ILE A 117 -17.46 3.77 -11.14
CA ILE A 117 -17.38 4.55 -9.89
C ILE A 117 -17.70 3.67 -8.67
N LYS A 118 -18.73 2.82 -8.76
CA LYS A 118 -19.16 1.95 -7.65
C LYS A 118 -18.14 0.83 -7.44
N GLU A 119 -17.73 0.15 -8.52
CA GLU A 119 -16.78 -0.97 -8.47
C GLU A 119 -15.43 -0.54 -7.88
N ILE A 120 -14.86 0.57 -8.38
CA ILE A 120 -13.57 1.08 -7.90
C ILE A 120 -13.69 1.55 -6.45
N LYS A 121 -14.78 2.24 -6.11
CA LYS A 121 -15.02 2.69 -4.72
C LYS A 121 -15.15 1.52 -3.76
N GLU A 122 -15.94 0.51 -4.10
CA GLU A 122 -16.11 -0.70 -3.29
C GLU A 122 -14.76 -1.41 -3.10
N LYS A 123 -14.04 -1.67 -4.19
CA LYS A 123 -12.74 -2.35 -4.13
C LYS A 123 -11.75 -1.57 -3.27
N THR A 124 -11.67 -0.24 -3.44
CA THR A 124 -10.78 0.64 -2.66
C THR A 124 -11.12 0.62 -1.17
N LEU A 125 -12.40 0.70 -0.80
CA LEU A 125 -12.84 0.73 0.59
C LEU A 125 -12.66 -0.62 1.29
N VAL A 126 -12.98 -1.72 0.62
CA VAL A 126 -12.80 -3.08 1.17
C VAL A 126 -11.33 -3.36 1.47
N HIS A 127 -10.41 -2.79 0.67
CA HIS A 127 -8.97 -3.01 0.83
C HIS A 127 -8.25 -1.93 1.65
N GLN A 128 -8.95 -0.92 2.16
CA GLN A 128 -8.36 0.25 2.82
C GLN A 128 -7.31 -0.11 3.89
N VAL A 129 -7.60 -1.13 4.71
CA VAL A 129 -6.72 -1.54 5.82
C VAL A 129 -5.45 -2.29 5.37
N TYR A 130 -5.44 -2.78 4.14
CA TYR A 130 -4.33 -3.56 3.57
C TYR A 130 -3.42 -2.71 2.68
N LEU A 131 -3.86 -1.51 2.29
CA LEU A 131 -3.13 -0.66 1.36
C LEU A 131 -2.22 0.34 2.07
N PRO A 132 -1.04 0.64 1.49
CA PRO A 132 -0.28 1.83 1.85
C PRO A 132 -1.16 3.07 1.72
N ARG A 133 -1.11 3.96 2.72
CA ARG A 133 -1.97 5.16 2.79
C ARG A 133 -1.91 6.00 1.51
N THR A 134 -0.73 6.15 0.91
CA THR A 134 -0.54 6.91 -0.34
C THR A 134 -1.32 6.30 -1.49
N ILE A 135 -1.24 4.98 -1.69
CA ILE A 135 -1.98 4.28 -2.74
C ILE A 135 -3.48 4.37 -2.50
N PHE A 136 -3.93 4.14 -1.27
CA PHE A 136 -5.35 4.28 -0.92
C PHE A 136 -5.89 5.68 -1.22
N MET A 137 -5.14 6.73 -0.88
CA MET A 137 -5.54 8.11 -1.16
C MET A 137 -5.64 8.38 -2.66
N GLU A 138 -4.65 7.96 -3.46
CA GLU A 138 -4.71 8.20 -4.91
C GLU A 138 -5.82 7.40 -5.59
N CYS A 139 -6.05 6.14 -5.21
CA CYS A 139 -7.19 5.37 -5.71
C CYS A 139 -8.53 6.01 -5.32
N SER A 140 -8.62 6.58 -4.11
CA SER A 140 -9.81 7.35 -3.69
C SER A 140 -9.98 8.65 -4.48
N ASN A 141 -8.88 9.30 -4.86
CA ASN A 141 -8.90 10.51 -5.68
C ASN A 141 -9.44 10.24 -7.09
N ILE A 142 -9.15 9.08 -7.69
CA ILE A 142 -9.74 8.66 -8.97
C ILE A 142 -11.27 8.66 -8.86
N VAL A 143 -11.82 8.01 -7.83
CA VAL A 143 -13.27 7.97 -7.57
C VAL A 143 -13.83 9.37 -7.40
N SER A 144 -13.18 10.23 -6.60
CA SER A 144 -13.62 11.61 -6.36
C SER A 144 -13.66 12.41 -7.67
N GLN A 145 -12.61 12.34 -8.50
CA GLN A 145 -12.57 13.01 -9.79
C GLN A 145 -13.67 12.51 -10.74
N MET A 146 -13.93 11.20 -10.75
CA MET A 146 -15.02 10.66 -11.53
C MET A 146 -16.40 11.16 -11.06
N GLN A 147 -16.59 11.25 -9.74
CA GLN A 147 -17.83 11.76 -9.14
C GLN A 147 -18.05 13.25 -9.39
N GLU A 148 -17.00 14.07 -9.32
CA GLU A 148 -17.04 15.49 -9.66
C GLU A 148 -17.46 15.72 -11.13
N GLY A 149 -17.04 14.83 -12.04
CA GLY A 149 -17.41 14.86 -13.45
C GLY A 149 -18.87 14.48 -13.76
N LEU A 150 -19.59 13.82 -12.84
CA LEU A 150 -20.93 13.26 -13.13
C LEU A 150 -21.95 14.32 -13.56
N GLN A 151 -21.94 15.50 -12.92
CA GLN A 151 -22.87 16.56 -13.28
C GLN A 151 -22.63 17.05 -14.72
N HIS A 152 -21.35 17.16 -15.12
CA HIS A 152 -20.99 17.56 -16.47
C HIS A 152 -21.43 16.50 -17.49
N TRP A 153 -21.11 15.23 -17.25
CA TRP A 153 -21.51 14.14 -18.14
C TRP A 153 -23.02 14.00 -18.25
N LYS A 154 -23.77 14.27 -17.17
CA LYS A 154 -25.23 14.33 -17.26
C LYS A 154 -25.72 15.46 -18.17
N LEU A 155 -25.15 16.66 -18.06
CA LEU A 155 -25.50 17.77 -18.95
C LEU A 155 -25.21 17.42 -20.42
N VAL A 156 -24.04 16.84 -20.68
CA VAL A 156 -23.67 16.34 -22.01
C VAL A 156 -24.68 15.30 -22.50
N ALA A 157 -25.08 14.36 -21.65
CA ALA A 157 -26.12 13.39 -21.95
C ALA A 157 -27.41 14.09 -22.39
N ASP A 158 -27.87 15.09 -21.65
CA ASP A 158 -29.10 15.83 -21.96
C ASP A 158 -29.00 16.52 -23.33
N VAL A 159 -27.83 17.09 -23.68
CA VAL A 159 -27.60 17.67 -25.01
C VAL A 159 -27.64 16.59 -26.10
N VAL A 160 -26.87 15.50 -25.91
CA VAL A 160 -26.74 14.40 -26.87
C VAL A 160 -28.08 13.71 -27.10
N PHE A 161 -28.92 13.52 -26.08
CA PHE A 161 -30.22 12.84 -26.22
C PHE A 161 -31.34 13.74 -26.73
N ASN A 162 -31.37 15.02 -26.32
CA ASN A 162 -32.49 15.92 -26.59
C ASN A 162 -32.27 16.86 -27.79
N LEU A 163 -31.14 16.74 -28.52
CA LEU A 163 -30.76 17.68 -29.58
C LEU A 163 -30.83 19.14 -29.11
N SER A 164 -30.48 19.38 -27.84
CA SER A 164 -30.54 20.74 -27.32
C SER A 164 -29.56 21.62 -28.09
N THR A 165 -29.93 22.88 -28.34
CA THR A 165 -29.04 23.85 -28.98
C THR A 165 -27.89 24.31 -28.06
N GLU A 166 -27.85 23.85 -26.81
CA GLU A 166 -26.75 24.16 -25.90
C GLU A 166 -25.46 23.52 -26.41
N LYS A 167 -24.43 24.35 -26.53
CA LYS A 167 -23.12 23.90 -26.97
C LYS A 167 -22.44 23.14 -25.84
N ILE A 168 -22.03 21.91 -26.11
CA ILE A 168 -21.22 21.10 -25.18
C ILE A 168 -19.90 21.83 -24.93
N ASP A 169 -19.57 22.01 -23.64
CA ASP A 169 -18.26 22.53 -23.23
C ASP A 169 -17.21 21.42 -23.37
N THR A 170 -16.64 21.34 -24.58
CA THR A 170 -15.62 20.36 -24.93
C THR A 170 -14.30 20.59 -24.21
N ILE A 171 -13.99 21.83 -23.80
CA ILE A 171 -12.79 22.12 -23.01
C ILE A 171 -12.92 21.45 -21.66
N LYS A 172 -14.06 21.66 -20.98
CA LYS A 172 -14.34 21.02 -19.69
C LYS A 172 -14.40 19.49 -19.79
N SER A 173 -14.96 18.93 -20.87
CA SER A 173 -14.93 17.47 -21.10
C SER A 173 -13.50 16.92 -21.15
N ASN A 174 -12.60 17.60 -21.87
CA ASN A 174 -11.19 17.21 -21.97
C ASN A 174 -10.47 17.37 -20.62
N GLU A 175 -10.66 18.48 -19.93
CA GLU A 175 -10.04 18.72 -18.62
C GLU A 175 -10.43 17.65 -17.59
N LEU A 176 -11.70 17.27 -17.55
CA LEU A 176 -12.18 16.19 -16.67
C LEU A 176 -11.52 14.85 -17.02
N SER A 177 -11.47 14.51 -18.31
CA SER A 177 -10.79 13.29 -18.78
C SER A 177 -9.31 13.31 -18.38
N ASP A 178 -8.58 14.39 -18.68
CA ASP A 178 -7.15 14.52 -18.37
C ASP A 178 -6.85 14.46 -16.88
N ASN A 179 -7.73 15.00 -16.03
CA ASN A 179 -7.59 14.90 -14.58
C ASN A 179 -7.74 13.45 -14.11
N ILE A 180 -8.72 12.71 -14.61
CA ILE A 180 -8.91 11.29 -14.27
C ILE A 180 -7.69 10.47 -14.75
N LEU A 181 -7.25 10.68 -15.99
CA LEU A 181 -6.09 9.99 -16.56
C LEU A 181 -4.80 10.26 -15.77
N ARG A 182 -4.58 11.51 -15.35
CA ARG A 182 -3.44 11.87 -14.48
C ARG A 182 -3.49 11.14 -13.14
N GLN A 183 -4.67 11.05 -12.51
CA GLN A 183 -4.80 10.35 -11.24
C GLN A 183 -4.58 8.84 -11.36
N ILE A 184 -5.05 8.23 -12.44
CA ILE A 184 -4.78 6.82 -12.74
C ILE A 184 -3.26 6.60 -12.90
N ALA A 185 -2.59 7.42 -13.70
CA ALA A 185 -1.15 7.31 -13.90
C ALA A 185 -0.34 7.47 -12.59
N LEU A 186 -0.78 8.37 -11.70
CA LEU A 186 -0.18 8.54 -10.37
C LEU A 186 -0.37 7.30 -9.49
N ALA A 187 -1.59 6.76 -9.44
CA ALA A 187 -1.87 5.54 -8.67
C ALA A 187 -1.05 4.34 -9.18
N GLU A 188 -1.02 4.11 -10.49
CA GLU A 188 -0.23 3.04 -11.10
C GLU A 188 1.27 3.20 -10.83
N THR A 189 1.79 4.43 -10.87
CA THR A 189 3.18 4.72 -10.55
C THR A 189 3.51 4.36 -9.09
N LEU A 190 2.63 4.69 -8.15
CA LEU A 190 2.80 4.34 -6.75
C LEU A 190 2.73 2.82 -6.53
N ILE A 191 1.78 2.14 -7.17
CA ILE A 191 1.66 0.68 -7.12
C ILE A 191 2.94 0.03 -7.65
N LYS A 192 3.45 0.48 -8.81
CA LYS A 192 4.70 -0.03 -9.37
C LYS A 192 5.90 0.21 -8.45
N ALA A 193 6.01 1.39 -7.85
CA ALA A 193 7.07 1.69 -6.89
C ALA A 193 6.99 0.77 -5.66
N ARG A 194 5.78 0.51 -5.17
CA ARG A 194 5.53 -0.42 -4.06
C ARG A 194 5.89 -1.86 -4.41
N LEU A 195 5.46 -2.35 -5.58
CA LEU A 195 5.82 -3.68 -6.07
C LEU A 195 7.34 -3.84 -6.25
N THR A 196 8.01 -2.82 -6.77
CA THR A 196 9.49 -2.81 -6.90
C THR A 196 10.16 -2.88 -5.52
N THR A 197 9.61 -2.19 -4.52
CA THR A 197 10.12 -2.24 -3.14
C THR A 197 9.92 -3.64 -2.54
N LEU A 198 8.79 -4.28 -2.81
CA LEU A 198 8.47 -5.62 -2.33
C LEU A 198 9.31 -6.71 -3.03
N SER A 199 9.67 -6.52 -4.30
CA SER A 199 10.49 -7.47 -5.06
C SER A 199 11.99 -7.35 -4.75
N ASN A 200 12.45 -6.15 -4.41
CA ASN A 200 13.86 -5.88 -4.10
C ASN A 200 14.12 -6.15 -2.60
N ILE A 201 14.00 -7.42 -2.21
CA ILE A 201 14.52 -7.89 -0.91
C ILE A 201 16.03 -8.05 -1.05
N ASN A 202 16.79 -7.09 -0.51
CA ASN A 202 18.19 -7.28 -0.12
C ASN A 202 18.26 -7.90 1.27
#